data_AF-A0A941KCG3-F1
#
_entry.id   AF-A0A941KCG3-F1
#
_cell.length_a   1.000
_cell.length_b   1.000
_cell.length_c   1.000
_cell.angle_alpha   90.00
_cell.angle_beta   90.00
_cell.angle_gamma   90.00
#
_symmetry.space_group_name_H-M   'P 1'
#
loop_
_entity.id
_entity.type
_entity.pdbx_description
1 polymer ?
#
loop_
_entity_poly.entity_id
_entity_poly.type
_entity_poly.pdbx_seq_one_letter_code
_entity_poly.pdbx_strand_id
1 'polypeptide(L)'
;MRNHPYGTIQEAVQSSYRASGHTNEEIAELLGVRGSTVSYGAEMSEARPGGLGVNYLHRLGRMRPAAAVPIAQHFARLGGGVFQPVDVPAGVTSLYAHCGTVAKECGEAQAAALRAAEMASADACEAAEREIAEAVEALLRARAMIRQQRGAA
;
A
#
# COMPACT_ATOMS: atom_id res chain seq x y z
N MET A 1 -24.25 -14.49 18.21
CA MET A 1 -23.34 -14.34 17.06
C MET A 1 -22.67 -15.67 16.80
N ARG A 2 -22.77 -16.24 15.60
CA ARG A 2 -21.93 -17.39 15.20
C ARG A 2 -20.48 -16.91 15.20
N ASN A 3 -19.58 -17.69 15.77
CA ASN A 3 -18.15 -17.40 15.80
C ASN A 3 -17.60 -17.37 14.36
N HIS A 4 -17.59 -16.20 13.74
CA HIS A 4 -16.77 -15.93 12.57
C HIS A 4 -15.43 -15.38 13.08
N PRO A 5 -14.38 -16.21 13.22
CA PRO A 5 -13.08 -15.76 13.72
C PRO A 5 -12.46 -14.63 12.88
N TYR A 6 -12.95 -14.44 11.66
CA TYR A 6 -12.46 -13.44 10.69
C TYR A 6 -13.42 -12.25 10.49
N GLY A 7 -14.52 -12.19 11.25
CA GLY A 7 -15.62 -11.26 11.03
C GLY A 7 -16.43 -11.57 9.77
N THR A 8 -17.36 -10.69 9.44
CA THR A 8 -18.19 -10.76 8.22
C THR A 8 -17.72 -9.75 7.17
N ILE A 9 -18.05 -9.99 5.90
CA ILE A 9 -17.76 -9.02 4.82
C ILE A 9 -18.47 -7.69 5.07
N GLN A 10 -19.66 -7.70 5.69
CA GLN A 10 -20.42 -6.51 6.05
C GLN A 10 -19.69 -5.66 7.10
N GLU A 11 -19.08 -6.29 8.11
CA GLU A 11 -18.23 -5.58 9.09
C GLU A 11 -17.02 -4.93 8.40
N ALA A 12 -16.43 -5.60 7.41
CA ALA A 12 -15.33 -5.05 6.62
C ALA A 12 -15.79 -3.85 5.76
N VAL A 13 -16.96 -3.94 5.11
CA VAL A 13 -17.56 -2.85 4.33
C VAL A 13 -17.89 -1.64 5.23
N GLN A 14 -18.51 -1.86 6.40
CA GLN A 14 -18.76 -0.78 7.36
C GLN A 14 -17.46 -0.12 7.83
N SER A 15 -16.44 -0.93 8.10
CA SER A 15 -15.13 -0.42 8.50
C SER A 15 -14.48 0.41 7.40
N SER A 16 -14.65 0.01 6.12
CA SER A 16 -14.22 0.80 4.96
C SER A 16 -14.93 2.14 4.86
N TYR A 17 -16.23 2.20 5.13
CA TYR A 17 -16.98 3.46 5.15
C TYR A 17 -16.45 4.39 6.25
N ARG A 18 -16.26 3.88 7.47
CA ARG A 18 -15.67 4.67 8.57
C ARG A 18 -14.25 5.14 8.24
N ALA A 19 -13.42 4.26 7.68
CA ALA A 19 -12.04 4.59 7.30
C ALA A 19 -11.95 5.63 6.17
N SER A 20 -13.02 5.80 5.38
CA SER A 20 -13.08 6.86 4.37
C SER A 20 -13.15 8.27 5.00
N GLY A 21 -13.58 8.38 6.26
CA GLY A 21 -13.78 9.66 6.96
C GLY A 21 -15.01 10.45 6.52
N HIS A 22 -15.94 9.83 5.78
CA HIS A 22 -17.14 10.47 5.24
C HIS A 22 -18.42 9.88 5.85
N THR A 23 -19.50 10.64 5.82
CA THR A 23 -20.84 10.13 6.14
C THR A 23 -21.36 9.20 5.04
N ASN A 24 -22.40 8.43 5.33
CA ASN A 24 -22.99 7.54 4.33
C ASN A 24 -23.58 8.33 3.14
N GLU A 25 -24.10 9.53 3.39
CA GLU A 25 -24.63 10.44 2.36
C GLU A 25 -23.53 10.90 1.41
N GLU A 26 -22.39 11.33 1.96
CA GLU A 26 -21.22 11.75 1.17
C GLU A 26 -20.63 10.57 0.37
N ILE A 27 -20.58 9.37 0.97
CA ILE A 27 -20.14 8.15 0.27
C ILE A 27 -21.09 7.83 -0.89
N ALA A 28 -22.40 7.99 -0.69
CA ALA A 28 -23.39 7.75 -1.74
C ALA A 28 -23.21 8.71 -2.92
N GLU A 29 -22.98 10.00 -2.63
CA GLU A 29 -22.66 11.01 -3.63
C GLU A 29 -21.36 10.67 -4.39
N LEU A 30 -20.28 10.37 -3.67
CA LEU A 30 -18.99 9.99 -4.26
C LEU A 30 -19.09 8.77 -5.18
N LEU A 31 -19.92 7.80 -4.80
CA LEU A 31 -20.12 6.58 -5.58
C LEU A 31 -21.12 6.76 -6.74
N GLY A 32 -21.89 7.85 -6.74
CA GLY A 32 -22.96 8.10 -7.71
C GLY A 32 -24.15 7.15 -7.50
N VAL A 33 -24.46 6.80 -6.26
CA VAL A 33 -25.56 5.89 -5.89
C VAL A 33 -26.50 6.55 -4.88
N ARG A 34 -27.67 5.95 -4.65
CA ARG A 34 -28.59 6.42 -3.61
C ARG A 34 -28.06 6.05 -2.22
N GLY A 35 -28.31 6.88 -1.21
CA GLY A 35 -27.94 6.59 0.19
C GLY A 35 -28.51 5.25 0.68
N SER A 36 -29.73 4.90 0.26
CA SER A 36 -30.32 3.59 0.54
C SER A 36 -29.48 2.41 0.05
N THR A 37 -28.73 2.58 -1.04
CA THR A 37 -27.83 1.55 -1.59
C THR A 37 -26.61 1.36 -0.70
N VAL A 38 -26.06 2.45 -0.15
CA VAL A 38 -24.93 2.40 0.81
C VAL A 38 -25.38 1.74 2.11
N SER A 39 -26.53 2.14 2.65
CA SER A 39 -27.11 1.53 3.85
C SER A 39 -27.40 0.05 3.66
N TYR A 40 -27.96 -0.33 2.49
CA TYR A 40 -28.21 -1.72 2.13
C TYR A 40 -26.91 -2.54 2.07
N GLY A 41 -25.87 -2.00 1.45
CA GLY A 41 -24.59 -2.71 1.29
C GLY A 41 -23.82 -2.96 2.58
N ALA A 42 -24.13 -2.23 3.65
CA ALA A 42 -23.53 -2.34 4.98
C ALA A 42 -24.40 -3.12 5.99
N GLU A 43 -25.63 -3.48 5.64
CA GLU A 43 -26.57 -4.11 6.56
C GLU A 43 -26.20 -5.58 6.84
N MET A 44 -26.11 -5.95 8.12
CA MET A 44 -25.90 -7.34 8.56
C MET A 44 -27.26 -8.05 8.70
N SER A 45 -27.87 -8.43 7.58
CA SER A 45 -29.16 -9.14 7.55
C SER A 45 -29.03 -10.54 6.94
N GLU A 46 -29.37 -11.58 7.69
CA GLU A 46 -29.44 -12.96 7.16
C GLU A 46 -30.59 -13.14 6.15
N ALA A 47 -31.61 -12.29 6.20
CA ALA A 47 -32.80 -12.38 5.35
C ALA A 47 -32.58 -11.80 3.93
N ARG A 48 -31.54 -10.98 3.74
CA ARG A 48 -31.24 -10.31 2.46
C ARG A 48 -29.72 -10.17 2.27
N PRO A 49 -29.03 -11.21 1.75
CA PRO A 49 -27.60 -11.18 1.52
C PRO A 49 -27.28 -10.36 0.26
N GLY A 50 -27.41 -9.03 0.33
CA GLY A 50 -27.04 -8.13 -0.77
C GLY A 50 -26.04 -7.08 -0.29
N GLY A 51 -24.78 -7.26 -0.65
CA GLY A 51 -23.73 -6.27 -0.40
C GLY A 51 -23.58 -5.26 -1.55
N LEU A 52 -22.88 -4.16 -1.28
CA LEU A 52 -22.35 -3.31 -2.35
C LEU A 52 -21.38 -4.14 -3.20
N GLY A 53 -21.53 -4.13 -4.53
CA GLY A 53 -20.63 -4.86 -5.43
C GLY A 53 -19.18 -4.38 -5.30
N VAL A 54 -18.21 -5.28 -5.52
CA VAL A 54 -16.76 -5.01 -5.39
C VAL A 54 -16.30 -3.78 -6.20
N ASN A 55 -16.97 -3.49 -7.31
CA ASN A 55 -16.69 -2.32 -8.16
C ASN A 55 -16.86 -0.99 -7.41
N TYR A 56 -17.82 -0.90 -6.48
CA TYR A 56 -18.03 0.31 -5.69
C TYR A 56 -16.97 0.46 -4.59
N LEU A 57 -16.57 -0.65 -3.96
CA LEU A 57 -15.46 -0.66 -3.00
C LEU A 57 -14.14 -0.27 -3.68
N HIS A 58 -13.92 -0.76 -4.91
CA HIS A 58 -12.80 -0.34 -5.74
C HIS A 58 -12.83 1.17 -6.03
N ARG A 59 -13.98 1.70 -6.45
CA ARG A 59 -14.15 3.14 -6.70
C ARG A 59 -13.90 3.97 -5.44
N LEU A 60 -14.47 3.56 -4.30
CA LEU A 60 -14.25 4.22 -3.01
C LEU A 60 -12.77 4.20 -2.63
N GLY A 61 -12.10 3.05 -2.74
CA GLY A 61 -10.68 2.91 -2.45
C GLY A 61 -9.79 3.78 -3.34
N ARG A 62 -10.13 3.95 -4.62
CA ARG A 62 -9.40 4.86 -5.53
C ARG A 62 -9.51 6.32 -5.10
N MET A 63 -10.67 6.75 -4.63
CA MET A 63 -10.89 8.13 -4.18
C MET A 63 -10.36 8.35 -2.76
N ARG A 64 -10.45 7.32 -1.93
CA ARG A 64 -10.08 7.31 -0.51
C ARG A 64 -9.29 6.04 -0.19
N PRO A 65 -7.96 6.04 -0.35
CA PRO A 65 -7.13 4.84 -0.15
C PRO A 65 -7.30 4.17 1.22
N ALA A 66 -7.54 4.96 2.27
CA ALA A 66 -7.82 4.45 3.62
C ALA A 66 -9.03 3.49 3.67
N ALA A 67 -10.03 3.68 2.80
CA ALA A 67 -11.20 2.81 2.72
C ALA A 67 -10.87 1.40 2.15
N ALA A 68 -9.72 1.21 1.49
CA ALA A 68 -9.32 -0.10 0.98
C ALA A 68 -8.71 -1.01 2.07
N VAL A 69 -8.16 -0.43 3.14
CA VAL A 69 -7.43 -1.15 4.19
C VAL A 69 -8.30 -2.21 4.90
N PRO A 70 -9.54 -1.91 5.33
CA PRO A 70 -10.35 -2.89 6.06
C PRO A 70 -10.73 -4.12 5.23
N ILE A 71 -10.99 -3.93 3.93
CA ILE A 71 -11.23 -5.04 3.00
C ILE A 71 -9.98 -5.89 2.82
N ALA A 72 -8.81 -5.26 2.65
CA ALA A 72 -7.55 -5.97 2.52
C ALA A 72 -7.22 -6.79 3.79
N GLN A 73 -7.45 -6.22 4.97
CA GLN A 73 -7.29 -6.92 6.25
C GLN A 73 -8.24 -8.12 6.38
N HIS A 74 -9.51 -7.97 5.97
CA HIS A 74 -10.48 -9.06 6.03
C HIS A 74 -10.06 -10.23 5.13
N PHE A 75 -9.72 -9.96 3.87
CA PHE A 75 -9.28 -11.01 2.95
C PHE A 75 -7.93 -11.63 3.33
N ALA A 76 -6.99 -10.84 3.89
CA ALA A 76 -5.75 -11.39 4.43
C ALA A 76 -6.01 -12.38 5.56
N ARG A 77 -6.90 -12.05 6.50
CA ARG A 77 -7.30 -12.97 7.59
C ARG A 77 -7.96 -14.23 7.06
N LEU A 78 -8.85 -14.13 6.07
CA LEU A 78 -9.45 -15.29 5.41
C LEU A 78 -8.41 -16.20 4.76
N GLY A 79 -7.33 -15.61 4.21
CA GLY A 79 -6.19 -16.34 3.66
C GLY A 79 -5.20 -16.89 4.71
N GLY A 80 -5.48 -16.76 6.01
CA GLY A 80 -4.58 -17.18 7.09
C GLY A 80 -3.37 -16.25 7.29
N GLY A 81 -3.41 -15.04 6.75
CA GLY A 81 -2.33 -14.05 6.81
C GLY A 81 -2.67 -12.80 7.61
N VAL A 82 -1.74 -11.84 7.55
CA VAL A 82 -1.87 -10.49 8.13
C VAL A 82 -1.68 -9.47 7.01
N PHE A 83 -2.52 -8.43 6.99
CA PHE A 83 -2.29 -7.28 6.12
C PHE A 83 -1.48 -6.23 6.87
N GLN A 84 -0.25 -5.99 6.39
CA GLN A 84 0.59 -4.89 6.87
C GLN A 84 0.63 -3.80 5.80
N PRO A 85 0.03 -2.62 6.03
CA PRO A 85 0.22 -1.50 5.13
C PRO A 85 1.70 -1.10 5.18
N VAL A 86 2.32 -0.99 4.01
CA VAL A 86 3.66 -0.43 3.88
C VAL A 86 3.48 1.03 3.51
N ASP A 87 4.10 1.93 4.26
CA ASP A 87 4.17 3.32 3.86
C ASP A 87 5.21 3.42 2.75
N VAL A 88 4.73 3.50 1.52
CA VAL A 88 5.56 3.42 0.32
C VAL A 88 5.77 4.85 -0.20
N PRO A 89 7.02 5.33 -0.36
CA PRO A 89 7.29 6.65 -0.92
C PRO A 89 6.59 6.84 -2.28
N ALA A 90 6.20 8.07 -2.59
CA ALA A 90 5.58 8.41 -3.87
C ALA A 90 6.37 7.84 -5.05
N GLY A 91 5.70 7.08 -5.93
CA GLY A 91 6.30 6.45 -7.11
C GLY A 91 6.77 5.01 -6.93
N VAL A 92 6.80 4.47 -5.71
CA VAL A 92 7.09 3.04 -5.50
C VAL A 92 5.75 2.28 -5.46
N THR A 93 5.57 1.33 -6.37
CA THR A 93 4.30 0.61 -6.57
C THR A 93 4.23 -0.74 -5.86
N SER A 94 5.38 -1.25 -5.38
CA SER A 94 5.48 -2.47 -4.58
C SER A 94 6.78 -2.51 -3.78
N LEU A 95 6.81 -3.32 -2.70
CA LEU A 95 8.04 -3.59 -1.93
C LEU A 95 9.14 -4.18 -2.83
N TYR A 96 8.76 -5.00 -3.83
CA TYR A 96 9.68 -5.55 -4.83
C TYR A 96 10.31 -4.46 -5.71
N ALA A 97 9.53 -3.46 -6.12
CA ALA A 97 10.06 -2.32 -6.87
C ALA A 97 11.06 -1.53 -6.02
N HIS A 98 10.80 -1.34 -4.73
CA HIS A 98 11.75 -0.68 -3.81
C HIS A 98 13.07 -1.45 -3.67
N CYS A 99 12.98 -2.76 -3.37
CA CYS A 99 14.17 -3.62 -3.28
C CYS A 99 14.93 -3.66 -4.61
N GLY A 100 14.21 -3.67 -5.73
CA GLY A 100 14.78 -3.60 -7.08
C GLY A 100 15.55 -2.31 -7.32
N THR A 101 15.01 -1.15 -6.93
CA THR A 101 15.73 0.13 -7.01
C THR A 101 17.01 0.10 -6.17
N VAL A 102 16.94 -0.30 -4.90
CA VAL A 102 18.14 -0.36 -4.03
C VAL A 102 19.20 -1.30 -4.61
N ALA A 103 18.79 -2.46 -5.12
CA ALA A 103 19.71 -3.42 -5.74
C ALA A 103 20.36 -2.86 -7.01
N LYS A 104 19.58 -2.16 -7.86
CA LYS A 104 20.07 -1.50 -9.07
C LYS A 104 21.14 -0.47 -8.73
N GLU A 105 20.82 0.51 -7.87
CA GLU A 105 21.73 1.61 -7.55
C GLU A 105 23.05 1.09 -6.93
N CYS A 106 22.97 0.10 -6.02
CA CYS A 106 24.16 -0.54 -5.45
C CYS A 106 24.99 -1.29 -6.50
N GLY A 107 24.36 -1.96 -7.45
CA GLY A 107 25.04 -2.67 -8.54
C GLY A 107 25.74 -1.72 -9.51
N GLU A 108 25.10 -0.61 -9.86
CA GLU A 108 25.66 0.43 -10.72
C GLU A 108 26.87 1.11 -10.05
N ALA A 109 26.76 1.46 -8.76
CA ALA A 109 27.88 1.98 -7.98
C ALA A 109 29.07 1.01 -7.92
N GLN A 110 28.82 -0.29 -7.69
CA GLN A 110 29.88 -1.30 -7.70
C GLN A 110 30.56 -1.41 -9.07
N ALA A 111 29.77 -1.44 -10.16
CA ALA A 111 30.30 -1.52 -11.51
C ALA A 111 31.15 -0.27 -11.86
N ALA A 112 30.69 0.92 -11.47
CA ALA A 112 31.41 2.16 -11.69
C ALA A 112 32.71 2.22 -10.87
N ALA A 113 32.69 1.80 -9.61
CA ALA A 113 33.88 1.74 -8.76
C ALA A 113 34.95 0.78 -9.31
N LEU A 114 34.55 -0.38 -9.83
CA LEU A 114 35.47 -1.31 -10.49
C LEU A 114 36.10 -0.68 -11.74
N ARG A 115 35.31 -0.01 -12.58
CA ARG A 115 35.83 0.69 -13.77
C ARG A 115 36.79 1.83 -13.39
N ALA A 116 36.48 2.60 -12.34
CA ALA A 116 37.38 3.64 -11.86
C ALA A 116 38.72 3.06 -11.39
N ALA A 117 38.70 1.91 -10.69
CA ALA A 117 39.92 1.23 -10.27
C ALA A 117 40.72 0.65 -11.45
N GLU A 118 40.06 0.19 -12.51
CA GLU A 118 40.71 -0.36 -13.70
C GLU A 118 41.30 0.74 -14.60
N MET A 119 40.54 1.82 -14.85
CA MET A 119 40.91 2.87 -15.80
C MET A 119 41.76 3.96 -15.17
N ALA A 120 41.57 4.24 -13.88
CA ALA A 120 42.21 5.34 -13.14
C ALA A 120 42.12 6.73 -13.82
N SER A 121 41.11 6.94 -14.68
CA SER A 121 40.87 8.22 -15.35
C SER A 121 39.98 9.12 -14.52
N ALA A 122 40.12 10.45 -14.70
CA ALA A 122 39.30 11.44 -14.01
C ALA A 122 37.80 11.20 -14.23
N ASP A 123 37.39 11.02 -15.49
CA ASP A 123 35.99 10.77 -15.85
C ASP A 123 35.41 9.49 -15.21
N ALA A 124 36.21 8.42 -15.11
CA ALA A 124 35.76 7.17 -14.48
C ALA A 124 35.62 7.32 -12.97
N CYS A 125 36.54 8.06 -12.33
CA CYS A 125 36.44 8.40 -10.91
C CYS A 125 35.22 9.29 -10.62
N GLU A 126 34.97 10.33 -11.41
CA GLU A 126 33.80 11.21 -11.26
C GLU A 126 32.49 10.46 -11.44
N ALA A 127 32.40 9.58 -12.45
CA ALA A 127 31.24 8.72 -12.64
C ALA A 127 31.03 7.80 -11.43
N ALA A 128 32.09 7.16 -10.92
CA ALA A 128 31.98 6.30 -9.74
C ALA A 128 31.51 7.06 -8.50
N GLU A 129 32.03 8.26 -8.24
CA GLU A 129 31.59 9.10 -7.13
C GLU A 129 30.10 9.45 -7.23
N ARG A 130 29.61 9.78 -8.43
CA ARG A 130 28.18 10.03 -8.66
C ARG A 130 27.31 8.81 -8.37
N GLU A 131 27.63 7.66 -8.96
CA GLU A 131 26.84 6.43 -8.76
C GLU A 131 26.87 5.99 -7.28
N ILE A 132 28.01 6.15 -6.59
CA ILE A 132 28.12 5.89 -5.15
C ILE A 132 27.19 6.82 -4.36
N ALA A 133 27.13 8.11 -4.71
CA ALA A 133 26.22 9.05 -4.05
C ALA A 133 24.74 8.63 -4.22
N GLU A 134 24.34 8.24 -5.43
CA GLU A 134 22.98 7.77 -5.73
C GLU A 134 22.63 6.48 -4.93
N ALA A 135 23.57 5.54 -4.83
CA ALA A 135 23.42 4.34 -4.02
C ALA A 135 23.32 4.65 -2.51
N VAL A 136 24.14 5.58 -1.99
CA VAL A 136 24.07 6.03 -0.60
C VAL A 136 22.70 6.63 -0.31
N GLU A 137 22.19 7.50 -1.18
CA GLU A 137 20.84 8.06 -1.01
C GLU A 137 19.76 6.98 -1.00
N ALA A 138 19.84 6.00 -1.91
CA ALA A 138 18.89 4.88 -1.95
C ALA A 138 18.91 4.07 -0.64
N LEU A 139 20.09 3.78 -0.09
CA LEU A 139 20.25 3.10 1.18
C LEU A 139 19.75 3.92 2.37
N LEU A 140 19.98 5.25 2.36
CA LEU A 140 19.45 6.15 3.38
C LEU A 140 17.91 6.19 3.38
N ARG A 141 17.29 6.21 2.20
CA ARG A 141 15.83 6.10 2.05
C ARG A 141 15.30 4.77 2.59
N ALA A 142 15.92 3.65 2.20
CA ALA A 142 15.54 2.33 2.70
C ALA A 142 15.67 2.23 4.24
N ARG A 143 16.76 2.77 4.80
CA ARG A 143 16.96 2.84 6.27
C ARG A 143 15.88 3.65 6.96
N ALA A 144 15.44 4.77 6.38
CA ALA A 144 14.37 5.59 6.93
C ALA A 144 13.03 4.81 6.97
N MET A 145 12.71 4.07 5.90
CA MET A 145 11.51 3.22 5.85
C MET A 145 11.52 2.14 6.93
N ILE A 146 12.65 1.44 7.11
CA ILE A 146 12.80 0.42 8.18
C ILE A 146 12.57 1.05 9.56
N ARG A 147 13.09 2.26 9.80
CA ARG A 147 12.91 2.97 11.08
C ARG A 147 11.45 3.37 11.32
N GLN A 148 10.75 3.86 10.31
CA GLN A 148 9.33 4.19 10.41
C GLN A 148 8.50 2.95 10.75
N GLN A 149 8.77 1.82 10.10
CA GLN A 149 8.10 0.55 10.41
C GLN A 149 8.38 0.07 11.83
N ARG A 150 9.62 0.21 12.32
CA ARG A 150 9.98 -0.15 13.71
C ARG A 150 9.29 0.73 14.75
N GLY A 151 9.01 1.99 14.44
CA GLY A 151 8.28 2.89 15.35
C GLY A 151 6.77 2.67 15.37
N ALA A 152 6.23 1.95 14.39
CA ALA A 152 4.80 1.63 14.24
C ALA A 152 4.43 0.21 14.72
N ALA A 153 5.42 -0.61 15.09
CA ALA A 153 5.27 -1.95 15.67
C ALA A 153 5.37 -1.89 17.19
#